data_AF-A0A1H1KN84-F1
#
_entry.id   AF-A0A1H1KN84-F1
#
_cell.length_a   1.000
_cell.length_b   1.000
_cell.length_c   1.000
_cell.angle_alpha   90.00
_cell.angle_beta   90.00
_cell.angle_gamma   90.00
#
_symmetry.space_group_name_H-M   'P 1'
#
loop_
_entity.id
_entity.type
_entity.pdbx_description
1 polymer ?
#
loop_
_entity_poly.entity_id
_entity_poly.type
_entity_poly.pdbx_seq_one_letter_code
_entity_poly.pdbx_strand_id
1 'polypeptide(L)' 'MADEFVIESRTANTIKVRHLAHGHRYTFHVKTEASRRILRVGLGQRNRKASLPITAFETAARTFAEREARKAGLID' A
#
# COMPACT_ATOMS: atom_id res chain seq x y z
N MET A 1 -4.47 12.77 -13.43
CA MET A 1 -5.05 11.55 -12.82
C MET A 1 -4.99 11.78 -11.33
N ALA A 2 -6.14 11.90 -10.66
CA ALA A 2 -6.16 12.12 -9.22
C ALA A 2 -5.65 10.85 -8.54
N ASP A 3 -4.61 10.95 -7.72
CA ASP A 3 -4.12 9.83 -6.91
C ASP A 3 -5.23 9.42 -5.94
N GLU A 4 -5.93 8.33 -6.26
CA GLU A 4 -6.99 7.72 -5.42
C GLU A 4 -6.47 7.28 -4.04
N PHE A 5 -5.14 7.21 -3.92
CA PHE A 5 -4.39 6.74 -2.77
C PHE A 5 -3.36 7.79 -2.34
N VAL A 6 -3.13 7.86 -1.03
CA VAL A 6 -2.07 8.70 -0.45
C VAL A 6 -1.18 7.88 0.47
N ILE A 7 0.11 8.22 0.51
CA ILE A 7 1.04 7.66 1.49
C ILE A 7 0.77 8.34 2.84
N GLU A 8 0.24 7.60 3.81
CA GLU A 8 0.11 8.09 5.19
C GLU A 8 1.46 7.99 5.94
N SER A 9 2.25 6.96 5.65
CA SER A 9 3.54 6.75 6.30
C SER A 9 4.44 5.91 5.42
N ARG A 10 5.72 6.27 5.35
CA ARG A 10 6.75 5.51 4.64
C ARG A 10 7.97 5.33 5.54
N THR A 11 8.36 4.09 5.76
CA THR A 11 9.52 3.70 6.57
C THR A 11 10.37 2.71 5.78
N ALA A 12 11.57 2.40 6.26
CA ALA A 12 12.47 1.44 5.62
C ALA A 12 11.85 0.04 5.45
N ASN A 13 10.91 -0.34 6.32
CA ASN A 13 10.34 -1.68 6.37
C ASN A 13 8.84 -1.73 6.05
N THR A 14 8.14 -0.59 6.05
CA THR A 14 6.69 -0.54 5.86
C THR A 14 6.23 0.70 5.11
N ILE A 15 5.18 0.53 4.32
CA ILE A 15 4.48 1.59 3.61
C ILE A 15 3.00 1.51 3.96
N LYS A 16 2.45 2.61 4.48
CA LYS A 16 1.03 2.76 4.78
C LYS A 16 0.39 3.65 3.74
N VAL A 17 -0.63 3.12 3.08
CA VAL A 17 -1.40 3.78 2.04
C VAL A 17 -2.83 3.94 2.51
N ARG A 18 -3.44 5.08 2.25
CA ARG A 18 -4.86 5.32 2.49
C ARG A 18 -5.59 5.63 1.20
N HIS A 19 -6.71 4.96 1.00
CA HIS A 19 -7.66 5.27 -0.05
C HIS A 19 -8.43 6.55 0.32
N LEU A 20 -8.45 7.54 -0.55
CA LEU A 20 -9.09 8.84 -0.26
C LEU A 20 -10.63 8.74 -0.23
N ALA A 21 -11.23 8.12 -1.25
CA ALA A 21 -12.69 8.02 -1.35
C ALA A 21 -13.34 7.13 -0.27
N HIS A 22 -12.76 5.95 0.00
CA HIS A 22 -13.36 4.97 0.91
C HIS A 22 -12.71 4.95 2.31
N GLY A 23 -11.56 5.61 2.49
CA GLY A 23 -10.84 5.65 3.77
C GLY A 23 -10.24 4.32 4.20
N HIS A 24 -10.15 3.32 3.30
CA HIS A 24 -9.44 2.07 3.57
C HIS A 24 -7.95 2.37 3.77
N ARG A 25 -7.33 1.69 4.74
CA ARG A 25 -5.88 1.78 4.96
C ARG A 25 -5.24 0.44 4.66
N TYR A 26 -4.14 0.49 3.93
CA TYR A 26 -3.36 -0.67 3.52
C TYR A 26 -1.96 -0.52 4.06
N THR A 27 -1.51 -1.49 4.84
CA THR A 27 -0.11 -1.55 5.27
C THR A 27 0.59 -2.60 4.43
N PHE A 28 1.71 -2.25 3.83
CA PHE A 28 2.57 -3.17 3.11
C PHE A 28 3.93 -3.23 3.78
N HIS A 29 4.55 -4.42 3.79
CA HIS A 29 5.87 -4.64 4.36
C HIS A 29 6.89 -4.83 3.26
N VAL A 30 8.04 -4.18 3.40
CA VAL A 30 9.22 -4.46 2.58
C VAL A 30 9.89 -5.70 3.18
N LYS A 31 10.07 -6.73 2.35
CA LYS A 31 10.80 -7.95 2.71
C LYS A 31 11.87 -8.22 1.68
N THR A 32 13.01 -8.73 2.14
CA THR A 32 14.05 -9.24 1.27
C THR A 32 13.76 -10.73 1.01
N GLU A 33 13.50 -11.08 -0.24
CA GLU A 33 13.25 -12.46 -0.68
C GLU A 33 14.18 -12.76 -1.86
N ALA A 34 14.93 -13.87 -1.80
CA ALA A 34 15.90 -14.26 -2.84
C ALA A 34 16.84 -13.11 -3.28
N SER A 35 17.38 -12.36 -2.31
CA SER A 35 18.25 -11.19 -2.52
C SER A 35 17.61 -10.00 -3.22
N ARG A 36 16.28 -9.96 -3.35
CA ARG A 36 15.51 -8.81 -3.88
C ARG A 36 14.62 -8.22 -2.81
N ARG A 37 14.54 -6.90 -2.73
CA ARG A 37 13.56 -6.23 -1.85
C ARG A 37 12.22 -6.20 -2.58
N ILE A 38 11.21 -6.84 -2.00
CA ILE A 38 9.85 -6.91 -2.53
C ILE A 38 8.84 -6.37 -1.53
N LEU A 39 7.70 -5.92 -2.04
CA LEU A 39 6.55 -5.52 -1.24
C LEU A 39 5.62 -6.72 -1.01
N ARG A 40 5.35 -7.00 0.26
CA ARG A 40 4.36 -8.00 0.67
C ARG A 40 3.14 -7.30 1.24
N VAL A 41 1.97 -7.76 0.84
CA VAL A 41 0.69 -7.34 1.42
C VAL A 41 0.73 -7.61 2.92
N GLY A 42 0.51 -6.55 3.70
CA GLY A 42 0.39 -6.61 5.15
C GLY A 42 -1.06 -6.46 5.59
N LEU A 43 -1.26 -5.97 6.80
CA LEU A 43 -2.59 -5.77 7.37
C LEU A 43 -3.32 -4.61 6.68
N GLY A 44 -4.49 -4.91 6.10
CA GLY A 44 -5.46 -3.93 5.68
C GLY A 44 -6.41 -3.56 6.82
N GLN A 45 -6.51 -2.28 7.17
CA GLN A 45 -7.54 -1.79 8.07
C GLN A 45 -8.76 -1.38 7.25
N ARG A 46 -9.82 -2.19 7.33
CA ARG A 46 -11.09 -1.91 6.67
C ARG A 46 -11.83 -0.77 7.38
N ASN A 47 -12.18 0.26 6.63
CA ASN A 47 -13.21 1.20 7.06
C ASN A 47 -14.58 0.48 7.02
N ARG A 48 -15.18 0.22 8.20
CA ARG A 48 -16.50 -0.46 8.29
C ARG A 48 -17.65 0.37 7.70
N LYS A 49 -17.46 1.67 7.50
CA LYS A 49 -18.45 2.57 6.89
C LYS A 49 -18.34 2.64 5.36
N ALA A 50 -17.33 2.01 4.76
CA ALA A 50 -17.18 1.99 3.31
C ALA A 50 -18.15 0.98 2.68
N SER A 51 -18.81 1.38 1.60
CA SER A 51 -19.77 0.54 0.88
C SER A 51 -19.10 -0.63 0.14
N LEU A 52 -17.82 -0.50 -0.20
CA LEU A 52 -17.06 -1.52 -0.92
C LEU A 52 -16.08 -2.24 0.01
N PRO A 53 -15.81 -3.54 -0.24
CA PRO A 53 -14.87 -4.29 0.57
C PRO A 53 -13.44 -3.81 0.32
N ILE A 54 -12.60 -3.91 1.35
CA ILE A 54 -11.17 -3.52 1.29
C ILE A 54 -10.41 -4.25 0.17
N THR A 55 -10.80 -5.48 -0.15
CA THR A 55 -10.20 -6.32 -1.18
C THR A 55 -10.44 -5.78 -2.60
N ALA A 56 -11.49 -4.99 -2.83
CA ALA A 56 -11.79 -4.41 -4.14
C ALA A 56 -10.68 -3.45 -4.61
N PHE A 57 -9.98 -2.81 -3.67
CA PHE A 57 -8.93 -1.84 -3.98
C PHE A 57 -7.53 -2.30 -3.57
N GLU A 58 -7.40 -3.54 -3.11
CA GLU A 58 -6.12 -4.06 -2.62
C GLU A 58 -5.07 -4.12 -3.73
N THR A 59 -5.45 -4.57 -4.93
CA THR A 59 -4.57 -4.59 -6.11
C THR A 59 -4.12 -3.19 -6.50
N ALA A 60 -5.04 -2.22 -6.57
CA ALA A 60 -4.73 -0.84 -6.91
C ALA A 60 -3.82 -0.18 -5.85
N ALA A 61 -4.13 -0.38 -4.57
CA ALA A 61 -3.31 0.08 -3.45
C ALA A 61 -1.90 -0.53 -3.49
N ARG A 62 -1.78 -1.82 -3.86
CA ARG A 62 -0.49 -2.50 -4.01
C ARG A 62 0.33 -1.89 -5.14
N THR A 63 -0.25 -1.72 -6.33
CA THR A 63 0.46 -1.12 -7.46
C THR A 63 0.94 0.30 -7.14
N PHE A 64 0.11 1.09 -6.45
CA PHE A 64 0.51 2.41 -5.97
C PHE A 64 1.67 2.32 -4.96
N ALA A 65 1.56 1.45 -3.96
CA ALA A 65 2.62 1.23 -2.97
C ALA A 65 3.93 0.77 -3.61
N GLU A 66 3.88 -0.15 -4.59
CA GLU A 66 5.04 -0.64 -5.33
C GLU A 66 5.73 0.47 -6.12
N ARG A 67 4.96 1.31 -6.81
CA ARG A 67 5.50 2.46 -7.53
C ARG A 67 6.21 3.45 -6.60
N GLU A 68 5.56 3.80 -5.48
CA GLU A 68 6.13 4.73 -4.50
C GLU A 68 7.33 4.14 -3.77
N ALA A 69 7.35 2.84 -3.54
CA ALA A 69 8.47 2.14 -2.94
C ALA A 69 9.69 2.08 -3.85
N ARG A 70 9.51 1.77 -5.14
CA ARG A 70 10.59 1.81 -6.15
C ARG A 70 11.16 3.21 -6.28
N LYS A 71 10.29 4.22 -6.37
CA LYS A 71 10.70 5.63 -6.44
C LYS A 71 11.51 6.07 -5.21
N ALA A 72 11.23 5.48 -4.05
CA ALA A 72 11.94 5.73 -2.81
C ALA A 72 13.18 4.84 -2.59
N GLY A 73 13.51 3.92 -3.52
CA GLY A 73 14.61 2.98 -3.37
C GLY A 73 14.41 1.93 -2.26
N LEU A 74 13.17 1.71 -1.83
CA LEU A 74 12.82 0.73 -0.80
C LEU A 74 12.76 -0.70 -1.34
N ILE A 75 12.40 -0.85 -2.61
CA ILE A 75 12.34 -2.11 -3.33
C ILE A 75 13.03 -1.99 -4.68
N ASP A 76 13.39 -3.14 -5.24
CA ASP A 76 14.00 -3.27 -6.57
C ASP A 76 12.93 -3.36 -7.71
#